data_AF-A0A1F5ICP8-F1
#
_entry.id   AF-A0A1F5ICP8-F1
#
_cell.length_a   1.000
_cell.length_b   1.000
_cell.length_c   1.000
_cell.angle_alpha   90.00
_cell.angle_beta   90.00
_cell.angle_gamma   90.00
#
_symmetry.space_group_name_H-M   'P 1'
#
loop_
_entity.id
_entity.type
_entity.pdbx_description
1 polymer ?
#
loop_
_entity_poly.entity_id
_entity_poly.type
_entity_poly.pdbx_seq_one_letter_code
_entity_poly.pdbx_strand_id
1 'polypeptide(L)'
;MIETDFPHLLDPVVSEWKIGNWIVRQEGLGFSLEFIGDSSPASRDIKAQLAIINEINDACLFSVPDPMTDEGLCSQQIRIKERLDNSFNEDK
;
A
#
# COMPACT_ATOMS: atom_id res chain seq x y z
N MET A 1 26.80 4.47 -3.38
CA MET A 1 26.09 3.18 -3.35
C MET A 1 25.38 3.12 -2.03
N ILE A 2 24.05 3.23 -2.03
CA ILE A 2 23.26 2.86 -0.85
C ILE A 2 22.96 1.39 -1.11
N GLU A 3 23.77 0.51 -0.52
CA GLU A 3 23.37 -0.89 -0.33
C GLU A 3 22.29 -0.84 0.74
N THR A 4 21.03 -0.84 0.32
CA THR A 4 19.93 -1.17 1.23
C THR A 4 20.08 -2.65 1.55
N ASP A 5 20.70 -2.94 2.69
CA ASP A 5 20.66 -4.26 3.32
C ASP A 5 19.19 -4.67 3.40
N PHE A 6 18.79 -5.60 2.53
CA PHE A 6 17.48 -6.21 2.60
C PHE A 6 17.36 -6.93 3.94
N PRO A 7 16.30 -6.70 4.72
CA PRO A 7 16.16 -7.30 6.03
C PRO A 7 16.21 -8.83 5.88
N HIS A 8 17.28 -9.41 6.39
CA HIS A 8 17.43 -10.86 6.50
C HIS A 8 16.41 -11.34 7.55
N LEU A 9 15.30 -11.86 7.05
CA LEU A 9 14.14 -12.49 7.71
C LEU A 9 12.83 -11.75 7.40
N LEU A 10 11.89 -12.54 6.89
CA LEU A 10 10.59 -12.24 6.28
C LEU A 10 9.58 -11.63 7.25
N ASP A 11 9.91 -10.53 7.91
CA ASP A 11 8.86 -9.76 8.56
C ASP A 11 8.03 -9.08 7.46
N PRO A 12 6.72 -9.36 7.36
CA PRO A 12 5.87 -8.73 6.37
C PRO A 12 5.90 -7.22 6.60
N VAL A 13 6.03 -6.44 5.52
CA VAL A 13 5.90 -4.98 5.62
C VAL A 13 4.48 -4.68 6.08
N VAL A 14 4.36 -4.09 7.27
CA VAL A 14 3.09 -3.61 7.82
C VAL A 14 3.03 -2.11 7.63
N SER A 15 1.95 -1.61 7.05
CA SER A 15 1.72 -0.18 6.87
C SER A 15 0.24 0.16 6.97
N GLU A 16 -0.04 1.35 7.49
CA GLU A 16 -1.40 1.84 7.66
C GLU A 16 -1.45 3.33 7.26
N TRP A 17 -2.42 3.69 6.42
CA TRP A 17 -2.65 5.05 5.96
C TRP A 17 -4.09 5.47 6.20
N LYS A 18 -4.29 6.70 6.67
CA LYS A 18 -5.62 7.29 6.84
C LYS A 18 -5.88 8.31 5.74
N ILE A 19 -6.84 8.02 4.86
CA ILE A 19 -7.16 8.83 3.68
C ILE A 19 -8.63 9.27 3.80
N GLY A 20 -8.84 10.49 4.30
CA GLY A 20 -10.18 10.97 4.63
C GLY A 20 -10.87 10.04 5.64
N ASN A 21 -11.99 9.43 5.22
CA ASN A 21 -12.77 8.48 6.02
C ASN A 21 -12.35 7.01 5.82
N TRP A 22 -11.20 6.73 5.21
CA TRP A 22 -10.73 5.38 4.94
C TRP A 22 -9.44 5.07 5.70
N ILE A 23 -9.34 3.86 6.26
CA ILE A 23 -8.07 3.26 6.65
C ILE A 23 -7.68 2.27 5.55
N VAL A 24 -6.46 2.39 5.06
CA VAL A 24 -5.82 1.41 4.18
C VAL A 24 -4.74 0.70 4.99
N ARG A 25 -4.82 -0.63 5.12
CA ARG A 25 -3.76 -1.43 5.75
C ARG A 25 -3.11 -2.35 4.72
N GLN A 26 -1.79 -2.40 4.74
CA GLN A 26 -0.98 -3.38 4.02
C GLN A 26 -0.42 -4.40 5.00
N GLU A 27 -0.60 -5.68 4.68
CA GLU A 27 0.06 -6.82 5.32
C GLU A 27 0.68 -7.69 4.22
N GLY A 28 2.00 -7.60 4.06
CA GLY A 28 2.67 -8.25 2.94
C GLY A 28 2.27 -7.64 1.60
N LEU A 29 1.81 -8.46 0.66
CA LEU A 29 1.21 -8.01 -0.61
C LEU A 29 -0.32 -7.83 -0.53
N GLY A 30 -0.91 -8.11 0.63
CA GLY A 30 -2.34 -7.96 0.87
C GLY A 30 -2.72 -6.55 1.31
N PHE A 31 -3.92 -6.11 0.93
CA PHE A 31 -4.47 -4.81 1.31
C PHE A 31 -5.88 -4.96 1.87
N SER A 32 -6.21 -4.16 2.88
CA SER A 32 -7.56 -4.00 3.39
C SER A 32 -7.95 -2.53 3.43
N LEU A 33 -9.21 -2.23 3.10
CA LEU A 33 -9.80 -0.90 3.15
C LEU A 33 -10.98 -0.93 4.13
N GLU A 34 -10.96 -0.04 5.12
CA GLU A 34 -11.99 0.11 6.13
C GLU A 34 -12.55 1.53 6.10
N PHE A 35 -13.88 1.68 6.07
CA PHE A 35 -14.54 2.98 6.16
C PHE A 35 -14.86 3.34 7.61
N ILE A 36 -14.41 4.51 8.07
CA ILE A 36 -14.57 5.02 9.44
C ILE A 36 -15.62 6.15 9.52
N GLY A 37 -16.80 5.96 8.95
CA GLY A 37 -17.89 6.93 9.06
C GLY A 37 -19.07 6.39 9.86
N ASP A 38 -19.82 7.29 10.48
CA ASP A 38 -20.98 6.96 11.33
C ASP A 38 -22.18 6.38 10.55
N SER A 39 -22.15 6.46 9.22
CA SER A 39 -23.23 6.00 8.33
C SER A 39 -22.64 5.43 7.04
N SER A 40 -23.43 4.78 6.20
CA SER A 40 -22.93 4.21 4.95
C SER A 40 -22.21 5.26 4.06
N PRO A 41 -21.15 4.88 3.32
CA PRO A 41 -20.38 5.81 2.50
C PRO A 41 -21.29 6.58 1.54
N ALA A 42 -21.18 7.92 1.53
CA ALA A 42 -21.89 8.72 0.55
C ALA A 42 -21.22 8.57 -0.84
N SER A 43 -21.87 9.05 -1.91
CA SER A 43 -21.32 8.96 -3.27
C SER A 43 -19.90 9.55 -3.41
N ARG A 44 -19.59 10.61 -2.66
CA ARG A 44 -18.24 11.19 -2.62
C ARG A 44 -17.20 10.23 -2.02
N ASP A 45 -17.60 9.48 -0.99
CA ASP A 45 -16.72 8.53 -0.29
C ASP A 45 -16.47 7.30 -1.17
N ILE A 46 -17.45 6.88 -1.98
CA ILE A 46 -17.31 5.82 -2.99
C ILE A 46 -16.30 6.23 -4.08
N LYS A 47 -16.33 7.48 -4.55
CA LYS A 47 -15.33 7.96 -5.51
C LYS A 47 -13.93 7.95 -4.93
N ALA A 48 -13.78 8.37 -3.66
CA ALA A 48 -12.50 8.29 -2.96
C ALA A 48 -12.02 6.84 -2.81
N GLN A 49 -12.91 5.91 -2.47
CA GLN A 49 -12.60 4.48 -2.40
C GLN A 49 -12.03 3.95 -3.72
N LEU A 50 -12.68 4.26 -4.84
CA LEU A 50 -12.21 3.83 -6.16
C LEU A 50 -10.84 4.42 -6.51
N ALA A 51 -10.59 5.67 -6.14
CA ALA A 51 -9.28 6.29 -6.35
C ALA A 51 -8.18 5.59 -5.53
N ILE A 52 -8.45 5.26 -4.27
CA ILE A 52 -7.53 4.50 -3.40
C ILE A 52 -7.25 3.12 -3.99
N ILE A 53 -8.29 2.39 -4.42
CA ILE A 53 -8.13 1.07 -5.03
C ILE A 53 -7.29 1.14 -6.31
N ASN A 54 -7.52 2.15 -7.15
CA ASN A 54 -6.74 2.33 -8.37
C ASN A 54 -5.27 2.61 -8.06
N GLU A 55 -4.97 3.44 -7.07
CA GLU A 55 -3.58 3.72 -6.67
C GLU A 55 -2.87 2.46 -6.14
N ILE A 56 -3.57 1.64 -5.33
CA ILE A 56 -3.05 0.34 -4.86
C ILE A 56 -2.76 -0.59 -6.05
N ASN A 57 -3.72 -0.70 -6.99
CA ASN A 57 -3.54 -1.54 -8.17
C ASN A 57 -2.37 -1.06 -9.03
N ASP A 58 -2.25 0.25 -9.24
CA ASP A 58 -1.15 0.84 -9.99
C ASP A 58 0.19 0.58 -9.28
N ALA A 59 0.25 0.71 -7.95
CA ALA A 59 1.44 0.37 -7.20
C ALA A 59 1.86 -1.10 -7.37
N CYS A 60 0.89 -2.02 -7.38
CA CYS A 60 1.11 -3.45 -7.59
C CYS A 60 1.47 -3.82 -9.05
N LEU A 61 0.96 -3.10 -10.05
CA LEU A 61 1.18 -3.41 -11.48
C LEU A 61 2.52 -2.90 -12.03
N PHE A 62 3.03 -1.78 -11.50
CA PHE A 62 4.28 -1.16 -11.98
C PHE A 62 5.55 -1.72 -11.32
N SER A 63 5.44 -2.57 -10.29
CA SER A 63 6.57 -3.37 -9.84
C SER A 63 6.96 -4.35 -10.95
N VAL A 64 8.18 -4.22 -11.48
CA VAL A 64 8.82 -5.25 -12.33
C VAL A 64 8.51 -6.61 -11.70
N PRO A 65 8.01 -7.61 -12.46
CA PRO A 65 7.71 -8.91 -11.89
C PRO A 65 9.00 -9.49 -11.35
N ASP A 66 9.17 -9.41 -10.03
CA ASP A 66 10.28 -10.03 -9.36
C ASP A 66 10.14 -11.55 -9.49
N PRO A 67 11.25 -12.29 -9.38
CA PRO A 67 11.17 -13.72 -9.19
C PRO A 67 10.23 -14.06 -8.03
N MET A 68 9.48 -15.15 -8.15
CA MET A 68 8.65 -15.69 -7.05
C MET A 68 9.53 -16.33 -5.97
N THR A 69 10.42 -15.54 -5.39
CA THR A 69 11.33 -15.86 -4.29
C THR A 69 11.01 -14.95 -3.10
N ASP A 70 11.43 -15.35 -1.91
CA ASP A 70 11.23 -14.55 -0.69
C ASP A 70 11.83 -13.14 -0.81
N GLU A 71 13.02 -13.02 -1.41
CA GLU A 71 13.69 -11.75 -1.70
C GLU A 71 12.92 -10.90 -2.72
N GLY A 72 12.35 -11.54 -3.75
CA GLY A 72 11.54 -10.88 -4.76
C GLY A 72 10.24 -10.34 -4.18
N LEU A 73 9.56 -11.14 -3.36
CA LEU A 73 8.34 -10.70 -2.67
C LEU A 73 8.61 -9.54 -1.69
N CYS A 74 9.72 -9.60 -0.95
CA CYS A 74 10.13 -8.51 -0.06
C CYS A 74 10.44 -7.22 -0.84
N SER A 75 11.20 -7.33 -1.93
CA SER A 75 11.52 -6.20 -2.82
C SER A 75 10.27 -5.57 -3.43
N GLN A 76 9.31 -6.39 -3.85
CA GLN A 76 8.03 -5.91 -4.35
C GLN A 76 7.24 -5.18 -3.28
N GLN A 77 7.14 -5.74 -2.07
CA GLN A 77 6.44 -5.10 -0.94
C GLN A 77 7.03 -3.74 -0.59
N ILE A 78 8.37 -3.62 -0.51
CA ILE A 78 9.05 -2.36 -0.22
C ILE A 78 8.71 -1.29 -1.26
N ARG A 79 8.78 -1.62 -2.56
CA ARG A 79 8.49 -0.64 -3.63
C ARG A 79 7.03 -0.21 -3.65
N ILE A 80 6.10 -1.14 -3.40
CA ILE A 80 4.68 -0.80 -3.27
C ILE A 80 4.48 0.13 -2.08
N LYS A 81 5.07 -0.21 -0.93
CA LYS A 81 4.98 0.59 0.30
C LYS A 81 5.52 2.01 0.08
N GLU A 82 6.71 2.16 -0.51
CA GLU A 82 7.30 3.47 -0.82
C GLU A 82 6.40 4.30 -1.74
N ARG A 83 5.80 3.67 -2.76
CA ARG A 83 4.89 4.38 -3.66
C ARG A 83 3.63 4.85 -2.94
N LEU A 84 3.00 3.97 -2.15
CA LEU A 84 1.80 4.33 -1.39
C LEU A 84 2.09 5.34 -0.28
N ASP A 85 3.26 5.27 0.37
CA ASP A 85 3.71 6.31 1.28
C ASP A 85 3.81 7.67 0.57
N ASN A 86 4.36 7.72 -0.64
CA ASN A 86 4.40 8.97 -1.41
C ASN A 86 3.02 9.46 -1.85
N SER A 87 2.09 8.56 -2.15
CA SER A 87 0.73 8.90 -2.60
C SER A 87 -0.21 9.27 -1.44
N PHE A 88 -0.02 8.70 -0.25
CA PHE A 88 -0.96 8.82 0.88
C PHE A 88 -0.40 9.58 2.09
N ASN A 89 0.92 9.59 2.31
CA ASN A 89 1.56 10.40 3.37
C ASN A 89 2.02 11.76 2.83
N GLU A 90 1.14 12.51 2.16
CA GLU A 90 1.37 13.94 1.94
C GLU A 90 1.18 14.71 3.27
N ASP A 91 2.14 14.55 4.18
CA ASP A 91 2.53 15.60 5.12
C ASP A 91 3.84 16.23 4.58
N LYS A 92 3.66 17.27 3.77
CA LYS A 92 4.46 18.50 3.85
C LYS A 92 3.56 19.71 3.65
#